data_AF-A0A7V8UBT5-F1
#
_entry.id   AF-A0A7V8UBT5-F1
#
_cell.length_a   1.000
_cell.length_b   1.000
_cell.length_c   1.000
_cell.angle_alpha   90.00
_cell.angle_beta   90.00
_cell.angle_gamma   90.00
#
_symmetry.space_group_name_H-M   'P 1'
#
loop_
_entity.id
_entity.type
_entity.pdbx_description
1 polymer ?
#
loop_
_entity_poly.entity_id
_entity_poly.type
_entity_poly.pdbx_seq_one_letter_code
_entity_poly.pdbx_strand_id
1 'polypeptide(L)'
;MDDASKIDLLRFDLSDLDESVLHTIMELVSDGIWDWNANTGFVYRNPGWYTMLGYTPHSLSNTVLTWESVIHPQDYPQVMALFDDYLEQRSPKYQAEYRCRTHDGSYIWIEDRGYVIARNPDGSVARMIGAHRSIDDKKRLFEQLEQRNKSLEAVIEERTRELSRVNHQLQIQLDENRRLAETDALTLVANRYRLEQALPLACERAQRFREPLSLIAMDVDDFKDINDRYGHAFGDAALVQVVQAVKRCERDGDLLVRWGGDEFIMILPNTSLADAVLMAETIRRGLSDLLPVGDFQITMSFGVVQRLEDETQEVLMDRADQALYRSKMAGKNVICD
;
A
#
# COMPACT_ATOMS: atom_id res chain seq x y z
N MET A 1 -36.85 -33.99 -1.69
CA MET A 1 -37.45 -34.01 -0.34
C MET A 1 -36.80 -32.85 0.39
N ASP A 2 -37.30 -31.65 0.10
CA ASP A 2 -38.40 -31.00 0.82
C ASP A 2 -37.84 -30.30 2.05
N ASP A 3 -37.45 -29.05 1.87
CA ASP A 3 -37.76 -28.01 2.87
C ASP A 3 -37.76 -26.63 2.19
N ALA A 4 -38.69 -26.46 1.24
CA ALA A 4 -39.05 -25.14 0.75
C ALA A 4 -39.93 -24.49 1.83
N SER A 5 -39.29 -23.76 2.74
CA SER A 5 -39.95 -22.95 3.75
C SER A 5 -40.87 -21.95 3.04
N LYS A 6 -42.16 -22.28 2.97
CA LYS A 6 -43.24 -21.38 2.59
C LYS A 6 -43.21 -20.19 3.53
N ILE A 7 -42.58 -19.11 3.09
CA ILE A 7 -42.86 -17.79 3.61
C ILE A 7 -44.28 -17.47 3.13
N ASP A 8 -45.26 -17.72 4.00
CA ASP A 8 -46.59 -17.15 3.87
C ASP A 8 -46.41 -15.63 3.92
N LEU A 9 -46.29 -15.01 2.74
CA LEU A 9 -46.53 -13.58 2.58
C LEU A 9 -47.97 -13.35 3.04
N LEU A 10 -48.12 -12.91 4.28
CA LEU A 10 -49.36 -12.33 4.80
C LEU A 10 -49.88 -11.33 3.75
N ARG A 11 -50.83 -11.78 2.95
CA ARG A 11 -51.67 -10.93 2.13
C ARG A 11 -52.53 -10.17 3.12
N PHE A 12 -52.02 -9.04 3.61
CA PHE A 12 -52.79 -8.11 4.41
C PHE A 12 -53.90 -7.59 3.49
N ASP A 13 -55.14 -7.99 3.77
CA ASP A 13 -56.29 -7.49 3.04
C ASP A 13 -56.55 -6.06 3.48
N LEU A 14 -56.11 -5.11 2.65
CA LEU A 14 -56.25 -3.66 2.91
C LEU A 14 -57.71 -3.21 2.88
N SER A 15 -58.65 -4.07 2.46
CA SER A 15 -60.08 -3.73 2.38
C SER A 15 -60.78 -3.68 3.75
N ASP A 16 -60.19 -4.29 4.78
CA ASP A 16 -60.72 -4.33 6.17
C ASP A 16 -60.01 -3.35 7.14
N LEU A 17 -59.12 -2.50 6.63
CA LEU A 17 -58.47 -1.48 7.47
C LEU A 17 -59.49 -0.41 7.86
N ASP A 18 -59.76 -0.28 9.15
CA ASP A 18 -60.50 0.85 9.71
C ASP A 18 -59.84 2.17 9.30
N GLU A 19 -60.64 3.19 9.04
CA GLU A 19 -60.20 4.52 8.59
C GLU A 19 -59.16 5.10 9.57
N SER A 20 -59.31 4.77 10.86
CA SER A 20 -58.38 5.11 11.93
C SER A 20 -56.98 4.50 11.78
N VAL A 21 -56.88 3.24 11.31
CA VAL A 21 -55.62 2.53 11.14
C VAL A 21 -54.90 3.02 9.87
N LEU A 22 -55.65 3.24 8.79
CA LEU A 22 -55.09 3.81 7.56
C LEU A 22 -54.52 5.22 7.82
N HIS A 23 -55.25 6.05 8.55
CA HIS A 23 -54.79 7.38 8.95
C HIS A 23 -53.51 7.30 9.80
N THR A 24 -53.46 6.41 10.80
CA THR A 24 -52.30 6.21 11.67
C THR A 24 -51.07 5.74 10.88
N ILE A 25 -51.22 4.80 9.95
CA ILE A 25 -50.12 4.33 9.09
C ILE A 25 -49.59 5.47 8.24
N MET A 26 -50.48 6.29 7.67
CA MET A 26 -50.08 7.43 6.86
C MET A 26 -49.33 8.50 7.66
N GLU A 27 -49.75 8.77 8.91
CA GLU A 27 -49.03 9.69 9.81
C GLU A 27 -47.67 9.15 10.29
N LEU A 28 -47.52 7.84 10.47
CA LEU A 28 -46.26 7.23 10.91
C LEU A 28 -45.19 7.19 9.80
N VAL A 29 -45.62 7.12 8.53
CA VAL A 29 -44.72 6.87 7.39
C VAL A 29 -44.38 8.16 6.61
N SER A 30 -45.18 9.21 6.75
CA SER A 30 -45.06 10.44 5.95
C SER A 30 -45.14 11.68 6.81
N ASP A 31 -44.28 12.66 6.52
CA ASP A 31 -44.27 13.95 7.22
C ASP A 31 -45.44 14.83 6.76
N GLY A 32 -45.80 14.76 5.48
CA GLY A 32 -46.95 15.44 4.89
C GLY A 32 -47.78 14.52 4.02
N ILE A 33 -49.09 14.74 3.98
CA ILE A 33 -50.03 14.02 3.12
C ILE A 33 -50.84 15.06 2.36
N TRP A 34 -51.12 14.80 1.10
CA TRP A 34 -51.98 15.63 0.28
C TRP A 34 -52.99 14.80 -0.52
N ASP A 35 -54.19 15.35 -0.71
CA ASP A 35 -55.27 14.78 -1.52
C ASP A 35 -55.85 15.87 -2.42
N TRP A 36 -55.57 15.76 -3.70
CA TRP A 36 -55.96 16.71 -4.72
C TRP A 36 -57.18 16.21 -5.49
N ASN A 37 -58.25 16.98 -5.43
CA ASN A 37 -59.41 16.85 -6.28
C ASN A 37 -59.26 17.77 -7.49
N ALA A 38 -58.89 17.20 -8.62
CA ALA A 38 -58.60 17.94 -9.85
C ALA A 38 -59.86 18.62 -10.45
N ASN A 39 -61.05 18.06 -10.21
CA ASN A 39 -62.31 18.62 -10.70
C ASN A 39 -62.69 19.94 -9.99
N THR A 40 -62.26 20.12 -8.74
CA THR A 40 -62.59 21.30 -7.92
C THR A 40 -61.39 22.20 -7.65
N GLY A 41 -60.17 21.72 -7.90
CA GLY A 41 -58.92 22.38 -7.52
C GLY A 41 -58.61 22.34 -6.02
N PHE A 42 -59.47 21.70 -5.21
CA PHE A 42 -59.28 21.58 -3.77
C PHE A 42 -58.16 20.59 -3.45
N VAL A 43 -57.27 20.98 -2.54
CA VAL A 43 -56.19 20.13 -2.02
C VAL A 43 -56.31 20.05 -0.51
N TYR A 44 -56.67 18.89 0.02
CA TYR A 44 -56.52 18.61 1.44
C TYR A 44 -55.05 18.35 1.77
N ARG A 45 -54.60 18.81 2.95
CA ARG A 45 -53.27 18.55 3.49
C ARG A 45 -53.36 18.24 4.98
N ASN A 46 -52.64 17.22 5.45
CA ASN A 46 -52.59 16.93 6.88
C ASN A 46 -51.80 18.00 7.66
N PRO A 47 -51.96 18.09 8.99
CA PRO A 47 -51.19 19.01 9.84
C PRO A 47 -49.66 18.84 9.74
N GLY A 48 -49.20 17.61 9.46
CA GLY A 48 -47.78 17.30 9.30
C GLY A 48 -47.12 18.10 8.17
N TRP A 49 -47.79 18.26 7.03
CA TRP A 49 -47.26 19.05 5.90
C TRP A 49 -46.96 20.50 6.29
N TYR A 50 -47.86 21.14 7.05
CA TYR A 50 -47.65 22.50 7.55
C TYR A 50 -46.48 22.56 8.52
N THR A 51 -46.45 21.63 9.48
CA THR A 51 -45.42 21.55 10.52
C THR A 51 -44.03 21.32 9.91
N MET A 52 -43.92 20.43 8.92
CA MET A 52 -42.68 20.16 8.17
C MET A 52 -42.11 21.43 7.53
N LEU A 53 -42.98 22.30 7.00
CA LEU A 53 -42.59 23.57 6.38
C LEU A 53 -42.56 24.76 7.37
N GLY A 54 -42.84 24.52 8.66
CA GLY A 54 -42.85 25.54 9.71
C GLY A 54 -44.07 26.46 9.71
N TYR A 55 -45.13 26.12 8.99
CA TYR A 55 -46.40 26.86 8.99
C TYR A 55 -47.33 26.38 10.09
N THR A 56 -48.23 27.26 10.55
CA THR A 56 -49.34 26.85 11.42
C THR A 56 -50.32 25.98 10.60
N PRO A 57 -50.84 24.86 11.16
CA PRO A 57 -51.82 24.03 10.44
C PRO A 57 -53.00 24.85 9.91
N HIS A 58 -53.38 24.60 8.65
CA HIS A 58 -54.48 25.29 7.96
C HIS A 58 -54.27 26.80 7.73
N SER A 59 -53.05 27.31 7.83
CA SER A 59 -52.74 28.74 7.58
C SER A 59 -52.61 29.11 6.10
N LEU A 60 -52.54 28.12 5.21
CA LEU A 60 -52.41 28.32 3.77
C LEU A 60 -53.67 27.82 3.04
N SER A 61 -53.89 28.33 1.83
CA SER A 61 -55.05 27.97 1.02
C SER A 61 -55.00 26.50 0.57
N ASN A 62 -56.17 25.85 0.57
CA ASN A 62 -56.33 24.46 0.11
C ASN A 62 -56.45 24.38 -1.43
N THR A 63 -55.46 24.93 -2.13
CA THR A 63 -55.39 24.95 -3.61
C THR A 63 -54.06 24.37 -4.10
N VAL A 64 -54.04 23.89 -5.34
CA VAL A 64 -52.80 23.43 -6.01
C VAL A 64 -51.78 24.56 -6.16
N LEU A 65 -52.23 25.79 -6.40
CA LEU A 65 -51.39 26.99 -6.50
C LEU A 65 -50.56 27.25 -5.24
N THR A 66 -51.07 26.84 -4.07
CA THR A 66 -50.33 26.98 -2.81
C THR A 66 -49.08 26.10 -2.81
N TRP A 67 -49.18 24.88 -3.35
CA TRP A 67 -48.04 24.00 -3.52
C TRP A 67 -47.04 24.59 -4.53
N GLU A 68 -47.51 25.04 -5.69
CA GLU A 68 -46.67 25.71 -6.70
C GLU A 68 -45.88 26.88 -6.10
N SER A 69 -46.52 27.69 -5.25
CA SER A 69 -45.92 28.89 -4.65
C SER A 69 -44.81 28.62 -3.63
N VAL A 70 -44.73 27.40 -3.10
CA VAL A 70 -43.69 27.01 -2.14
C VAL A 70 -42.53 26.30 -2.82
N ILE A 71 -42.64 25.86 -4.06
CA ILE A 71 -41.53 25.22 -4.78
C ILE A 71 -40.44 26.26 -5.07
N HIS A 72 -39.18 25.87 -4.89
CA HIS A 72 -38.05 26.72 -5.25
C HIS A 72 -38.07 27.06 -6.76
N PRO A 73 -37.85 28.33 -7.17
CA PRO A 73 -38.00 28.75 -8.57
C PRO A 73 -37.15 27.96 -9.58
N GLN A 74 -35.97 27.49 -9.17
CA GLN A 74 -35.11 26.66 -10.03
C GLN A 74 -35.62 25.23 -10.20
N ASP A 75 -36.36 24.71 -9.23
CA ASP A 75 -36.83 23.32 -9.23
C ASP A 75 -38.21 23.23 -9.90
N TYR A 76 -38.98 24.32 -9.87
CA TYR A 76 -40.34 24.40 -10.43
C TYR A 76 -40.48 23.82 -11.85
N PRO A 77 -39.65 24.19 -12.86
CA PRO A 77 -39.82 23.67 -14.21
C PRO A 77 -39.69 22.15 -14.29
N GLN A 78 -38.77 21.58 -13.50
CA GLN A 78 -38.54 20.13 -13.45
C GLN A 78 -39.68 19.41 -12.73
N VAL A 79 -40.16 19.97 -11.61
CA VAL A 79 -41.26 19.38 -10.84
C VAL A 79 -42.53 19.36 -11.67
N MET A 80 -42.86 20.45 -12.37
CA MET A 80 -44.03 20.51 -13.25
C MET A 80 -43.91 19.52 -14.40
N ALA A 81 -42.74 19.41 -15.05
CA ALA A 81 -42.54 18.43 -16.11
C ALA A 81 -42.76 16.98 -15.63
N LEU A 82 -42.22 16.60 -14.46
CA LEU A 82 -42.43 15.28 -13.87
C LEU A 82 -43.90 15.03 -13.49
N PHE A 83 -44.59 16.08 -13.03
CA PHE A 83 -46.01 16.01 -12.67
C PHE A 83 -46.86 15.82 -13.93
N ASP A 84 -46.68 16.64 -14.95
CA ASP A 84 -47.39 16.56 -16.23
C ASP A 84 -47.15 15.22 -16.93
N ASP A 85 -45.89 14.75 -16.98
CA ASP A 85 -45.53 13.45 -17.52
C ASP A 85 -46.31 12.31 -16.84
N TYR A 86 -46.54 12.41 -15.54
CA TYR A 86 -47.33 11.41 -14.83
C TYR A 86 -48.83 11.53 -15.09
N LEU A 87 -49.37 12.76 -15.10
CA LEU A 87 -50.81 12.98 -15.36
C LEU A 87 -51.21 12.49 -16.76
N GLU A 88 -50.35 12.75 -17.75
CA GLU A 88 -50.49 12.32 -19.15
C GLU A 88 -50.08 10.86 -19.39
N GLN A 89 -49.71 10.12 -18.34
CA GLN A 89 -49.31 8.71 -18.40
C GLN A 89 -48.05 8.45 -19.26
N ARG A 90 -47.19 9.47 -19.47
CA ARG A 90 -45.86 9.32 -20.07
C ARG A 90 -44.86 8.67 -19.11
N SER A 91 -45.10 8.80 -17.81
CA SER A 91 -44.34 8.11 -16.74
C SER A 91 -45.26 7.16 -15.94
N PRO A 92 -44.78 5.96 -15.54
CA PRO A 92 -45.55 5.02 -14.73
C PRO A 92 -45.69 5.42 -13.25
N LYS A 93 -44.90 6.39 -12.77
CA LYS A 93 -44.91 6.84 -11.37
C LYS A 93 -44.62 8.34 -11.24
N TYR A 94 -45.21 8.99 -10.24
CA TYR A 94 -44.81 10.33 -9.80
C TYR A 94 -43.91 10.24 -8.57
N GLN A 95 -42.68 10.70 -8.72
CA GLN A 95 -41.71 10.84 -7.64
C GLN A 95 -40.80 12.02 -7.98
N ALA A 96 -40.71 13.00 -7.09
CA ALA A 96 -39.89 14.18 -7.27
C ALA A 96 -39.16 14.54 -5.97
N GLU A 97 -37.89 14.94 -6.08
CA GLU A 97 -37.15 15.56 -4.97
C GLU A 97 -36.93 17.03 -5.33
N TYR A 98 -37.36 17.94 -4.47
CA TYR A 98 -37.25 19.38 -4.73
C TYR A 98 -37.23 20.18 -3.43
N ARG A 99 -36.83 21.45 -3.54
CA ARG A 99 -36.78 22.37 -2.41
C ARG A 99 -38.13 23.07 -2.24
N CYS A 100 -38.65 23.04 -1.01
CA CYS A 100 -39.82 23.81 -0.61
C CYS A 100 -39.45 24.93 0.35
N ARG A 101 -40.06 26.09 0.15
CA ARG A 101 -39.89 27.28 0.97
C ARG A 101 -40.66 27.12 2.28
N THR A 102 -39.93 27.23 3.38
CA THR A 102 -40.47 27.24 4.74
C THR A 102 -41.06 28.60 5.09
N HIS A 103 -41.80 28.67 6.20
CA HIS A 103 -42.38 29.91 6.74
C HIS A 103 -41.35 31.04 6.93
N ASP A 104 -40.11 30.71 7.32
CA ASP A 104 -39.03 31.69 7.54
C ASP A 104 -38.31 32.12 6.25
N GLY A 105 -38.74 31.62 5.10
CA GLY A 105 -38.17 31.93 3.78
C GLY A 105 -36.94 31.11 3.40
N SER A 106 -36.45 30.22 4.27
CA SER A 106 -35.45 29.23 3.91
C SER A 106 -36.05 28.11 3.05
N TYR A 107 -35.23 27.15 2.65
CA TYR A 107 -35.66 26.02 1.83
C TYR A 107 -35.23 24.70 2.46
N ILE A 108 -36.13 23.73 2.47
CA ILE A 108 -35.83 22.34 2.84
C ILE A 108 -36.05 21.43 1.65
N TRP A 109 -35.24 20.37 1.55
CA TRP A 109 -35.47 19.33 0.58
C TRP A 109 -36.59 18.39 1.02
N ILE A 110 -37.53 18.15 0.11
CA ILE A 110 -38.57 17.14 0.28
C ILE A 110 -38.56 16.14 -0.86
N GLU A 111 -38.97 14.92 -0.55
CA GLU A 111 -39.39 13.92 -1.51
C GLU A 111 -40.93 13.93 -1.57
N ASP A 112 -41.47 14.01 -2.77
CA ASP A 112 -42.90 13.93 -3.05
C ASP A 112 -43.19 12.69 -3.88
N ARG A 113 -44.20 11.92 -3.47
CA ARG A 113 -44.69 10.75 -4.20
C ARG A 113 -46.20 10.79 -4.24
N GLY A 114 -46.77 10.48 -5.38
CA GLY A 114 -48.22 10.52 -5.56
C GLY A 114 -48.74 9.50 -6.56
N TYR A 115 -50.02 9.19 -6.42
CA TYR A 115 -50.76 8.25 -7.25
C TYR A 115 -52.11 8.81 -7.66
N VAL A 116 -52.42 8.72 -8.95
CA VAL A 116 -53.78 8.96 -9.44
C VAL A 116 -54.66 7.79 -9.03
N ILE A 117 -55.70 8.06 -8.24
CA ILE A 117 -56.63 7.04 -7.74
C ILE A 117 -57.99 7.06 -8.45
N ALA A 118 -58.30 8.14 -9.18
CA ALA A 118 -59.49 8.23 -10.00
C ALA A 118 -59.26 9.11 -11.23
N ARG A 119 -59.87 8.71 -12.36
CA ARG A 119 -59.93 9.48 -13.61
C ARG A 119 -61.37 9.67 -14.04
N ASN A 120 -61.64 10.79 -14.71
CA ASN A 120 -62.92 11.06 -15.33
C ASN A 120 -63.09 10.19 -16.61
N PRO A 121 -64.32 10.05 -17.13
CA PRO A 121 -64.58 9.28 -18.35
C PRO A 121 -63.81 9.73 -19.60
N ASP A 122 -63.40 11.00 -19.65
CA ASP A 122 -62.58 11.57 -20.73
C ASP A 122 -61.06 11.28 -20.59
N GLY A 123 -60.67 10.55 -19.54
CA GLY A 123 -59.28 10.21 -19.24
C GLY A 123 -58.52 11.25 -18.40
N SER A 124 -59.12 12.43 -18.16
CA SER A 124 -58.53 13.45 -17.28
C SER A 124 -58.45 12.97 -15.82
N VAL A 125 -57.49 13.48 -15.07
CA VAL A 125 -57.32 13.12 -13.65
C VAL A 125 -58.47 13.71 -12.85
N ALA A 126 -59.10 12.89 -11.99
CA ALA A 126 -60.19 13.33 -11.11
C ALA A 126 -59.71 13.48 -9.66
N ARG A 127 -58.86 12.56 -9.20
CA ARG A 127 -58.30 12.58 -7.84
C ARG A 127 -56.90 11.96 -7.79
N MET A 128 -56.00 12.62 -7.08
CA MET A 128 -54.63 12.17 -6.86
C MET A 128 -54.29 12.35 -5.38
N ILE A 129 -53.65 11.35 -4.79
CA ILE A 129 -53.17 11.41 -3.41
C ILE A 129 -51.67 11.22 -3.37
N GLY A 130 -51.01 11.78 -2.37
CA GLY A 130 -49.59 11.61 -2.20
C GLY A 130 -49.09 11.98 -0.82
N ALA A 131 -47.79 11.83 -0.66
CA ALA A 131 -47.08 12.03 0.58
C ALA A 131 -45.76 12.77 0.33
N HIS A 132 -45.48 13.68 1.25
CA HIS A 132 -44.20 14.36 1.36
C HIS A 132 -43.38 13.75 2.51
N ARG A 133 -42.08 13.63 2.27
CA ARG A 133 -41.10 13.30 3.28
C ARG A 133 -39.99 14.34 3.25
N SER A 134 -39.61 14.88 4.40
CA SER A 134 -38.41 15.70 4.50
C SER A 134 -37.18 14.84 4.29
N ILE A 135 -36.32 15.25 3.36
CA ILE A 135 -35.02 14.62 3.10
C ILE A 135 -33.86 15.57 3.38
N ASP A 136 -34.13 16.69 4.06
CA ASP A 136 -33.14 17.73 4.33
C ASP A 136 -31.96 17.20 5.16
N ASP A 137 -32.23 16.49 6.25
CA ASP A 137 -31.20 15.87 7.10
C ASP A 137 -30.33 14.88 6.30
N LYS A 138 -30.97 14.10 5.43
CA LYS A 138 -30.25 13.16 4.54
C LYS A 138 -29.33 13.90 3.58
N LYS A 139 -29.78 15.01 2.97
CA LYS A 139 -28.96 15.82 2.05
C LYS A 139 -27.80 16.48 2.79
N ARG A 140 -28.04 17.08 3.97
CA ARG A 140 -26.99 17.70 4.80
C ARG A 140 -25.93 16.69 5.23
N LEU A 141 -26.34 15.51 5.69
CA LEU A 141 -25.40 14.44 6.07
C LEU A 141 -24.56 13.98 4.88
N PHE A 142 -25.18 13.83 3.71
CA PHE A 142 -24.47 13.43 2.49
C PHE A 142 -23.42 14.48 2.09
N GLU A 143 -23.77 15.77 2.11
CA GLU A 143 -22.82 16.86 1.83
C GLU A 143 -21.67 16.90 2.84
N GLN A 144 -21.95 16.70 4.14
CA GLN A 144 -20.92 16.64 5.18
C GLN A 144 -19.97 15.45 4.98
N LEU A 145 -20.51 14.28 4.63
CA LEU A 145 -19.71 13.09 4.32
C LEU A 145 -18.83 13.32 3.08
N GLU A 146 -19.38 13.94 2.04
CA GLU A 146 -18.61 14.24 0.83
C GLU A 146 -17.46 15.23 1.12
N GLN A 147 -17.72 16.27 1.90
CA GLN A 147 -16.69 17.22 2.34
C GLN A 147 -15.62 16.53 3.19
N ARG A 148 -16.02 15.67 4.13
CA ARG A 148 -15.08 14.91 4.96
C ARG A 148 -14.23 13.94 4.14
N ASN A 149 -14.83 13.23 3.18
CA ASN A 149 -14.09 12.33 2.30
C ASN A 149 -13.05 13.08 1.48
N LYS A 150 -13.41 14.20 0.85
CA LYS A 150 -12.45 15.05 0.12
C LYS A 150 -11.30 15.55 1.01
N SER A 151 -11.60 15.97 2.23
CA SER A 151 -10.58 16.40 3.18
C SER A 151 -9.68 15.25 3.63
N LEU A 152 -10.23 14.06 3.86
CA LEU A 152 -9.46 12.88 4.25
C LEU A 152 -8.57 12.40 3.12
N GLU A 153 -9.06 12.39 1.88
CA GLU A 153 -8.26 12.05 0.70
C GLU A 153 -7.05 12.97 0.54
N ALA A 154 -7.23 14.28 0.70
CA ALA A 154 -6.12 15.24 0.66
C ALA A 154 -5.07 14.99 1.76
N VAL A 155 -5.51 14.71 2.99
CA VAL A 155 -4.61 14.40 4.12
C VAL A 155 -3.89 13.07 3.89
N ILE A 156 -4.57 12.05 3.38
CA ILE A 156 -3.96 10.77 3.04
C ILE A 156 -2.88 10.98 1.98
N GLU A 157 -3.17 11.72 0.91
CA GLU A 157 -2.21 11.97 -0.15
C GLU A 157 -0.95 12.71 0.36
N GLU A 158 -1.13 13.73 1.19
CA GLU A 158 -0.03 14.45 1.83
C GLU A 158 0.82 13.52 2.71
N ARG A 159 0.17 12.74 3.59
CA ARG A 159 0.87 11.81 4.50
C ARG A 159 1.57 10.68 3.75
N THR A 160 1.00 10.16 2.68
CA THR A 160 1.64 9.13 1.84
C THR A 160 2.89 9.69 1.18
N ARG A 161 2.86 10.94 0.68
CA ARG A 161 4.04 11.60 0.11
C ARG A 161 5.13 11.83 1.15
N GLU A 162 4.77 12.31 2.34
CA GLU A 162 5.71 12.51 3.44
C GLU A 162 6.36 11.19 3.88
N LEU A 163 5.55 10.15 4.09
CA LEU A 163 6.02 8.83 4.50
C LEU A 163 6.97 8.22 3.46
N SER A 164 6.66 8.36 2.17
CA SER A 164 7.52 7.88 1.09
C SER A 164 8.88 8.60 1.09
N ARG A 165 8.88 9.91 1.35
CA ARG A 165 10.11 10.71 1.47
C ARG A 165 10.96 10.26 2.65
N VAL A 166 10.34 10.11 3.82
CA VAL A 166 11.03 9.69 5.05
C VAL A 166 11.58 8.26 4.89
N ASN A 167 10.80 7.34 4.33
CA ASN A 167 11.25 5.97 4.07
C ASN A 167 12.44 5.93 3.12
N HIS A 168 12.42 6.72 2.04
CA HIS A 168 13.54 6.79 1.11
C HIS A 168 14.81 7.35 1.80
N GLN A 169 14.66 8.40 2.60
CA GLN A 169 15.77 8.97 3.37
C GLN A 169 16.34 7.95 4.38
N LEU A 170 15.47 7.23 5.08
CA LEU A 170 15.89 6.19 6.03
C LEU A 170 16.64 5.06 5.33
N GLN A 171 16.20 4.67 4.14
CA GLN A 171 16.90 3.65 3.34
C GLN A 171 18.32 4.09 2.99
N ILE A 172 18.50 5.34 2.53
CA ILE A 172 19.82 5.90 2.25
C ILE A 172 20.70 5.88 3.51
N GLN A 173 20.16 6.30 4.65
CA GLN A 173 20.89 6.30 5.92
C GLN A 173 21.28 4.90 6.38
N LEU A 174 20.40 3.91 6.21
CA LEU A 174 20.69 2.52 6.52
C LEU A 174 21.81 1.97 5.62
N ASP A 175 21.78 2.26 4.33
CA ASP A 175 22.80 1.80 3.39
C ASP A 175 24.16 2.46 3.67
N GLU A 176 24.17 3.75 4.01
CA GLU A 176 25.39 4.46 4.42
C GLU A 176 25.96 3.90 5.72
N ASN A 177 25.11 3.67 6.73
CA ASN A 177 25.51 3.09 8.00
C ASN A 177 26.07 1.67 7.80
N ARG A 178 25.39 0.83 7.00
CA ARG A 178 25.92 -0.49 6.62
C ARG A 178 27.27 -0.39 5.96
N ARG A 179 27.45 0.52 4.99
CA ARG A 179 28.75 0.70 4.34
C ARG A 179 29.83 1.06 5.36
N LEU A 180 29.57 2.02 6.25
CA LEU A 180 30.55 2.43 7.27
C LEU A 180 30.86 1.32 8.30
N ALA A 181 29.88 0.49 8.65
CA ALA A 181 30.04 -0.57 9.64
C ALA A 181 30.62 -1.86 9.05
N GLU A 182 30.37 -2.15 7.77
CA GLU A 182 30.65 -3.45 7.16
C GLU A 182 31.78 -3.43 6.12
N THR A 183 32.32 -2.26 5.73
CA THR A 183 33.42 -2.18 4.78
C THR A 183 34.72 -1.66 5.40
N ASP A 184 35.85 -2.05 4.80
CA ASP A 184 37.17 -1.51 5.12
C ASP A 184 37.36 -0.15 4.45
N ALA A 185 37.83 0.84 5.21
CA ALA A 185 37.91 2.23 4.76
C ALA A 185 38.93 2.46 3.62
N LEU A 186 39.97 1.63 3.54
CA LEU A 186 41.02 1.74 2.52
C LEU A 186 40.63 0.98 1.24
N THR A 187 40.27 -0.30 1.40
CA THR A 187 40.11 -1.23 0.27
C THR A 187 38.67 -1.35 -0.23
N LEU A 188 37.69 -0.87 0.54
CA LEU A 188 36.26 -0.91 0.24
C LEU A 188 35.68 -2.33 0.05
N VAL A 189 36.43 -3.37 0.42
CA VAL A 189 35.89 -4.73 0.59
C VAL A 189 35.21 -4.86 1.94
N ALA A 190 34.54 -5.99 2.18
CA ALA A 190 33.98 -6.25 3.50
C ALA A 190 35.09 -6.24 4.58
N ASN A 191 34.75 -5.76 5.77
CA ASN A 191 35.66 -5.75 6.90
C ASN A 191 35.49 -7.01 7.77
N ARG A 192 36.39 -7.18 8.74
CA ARG A 192 36.31 -8.25 9.73
C ARG A 192 34.93 -8.41 10.38
N TYR A 193 34.28 -7.31 10.78
CA TYR A 193 32.94 -7.39 11.38
C TYR A 193 31.94 -8.05 10.44
N ARG A 194 31.99 -7.72 9.14
CA ARG A 194 31.12 -8.35 8.14
C ARG A 194 31.40 -9.84 7.95
N LEU A 195 32.66 -10.28 8.04
CA LEU A 195 33.02 -11.71 8.02
C LEU A 195 32.39 -12.45 9.21
N GLU A 196 32.54 -11.89 10.41
CA GLU A 196 32.01 -12.48 11.66
C GLU A 196 30.48 -12.64 11.62
N GLN A 197 29.78 -11.83 10.82
CA GLN A 197 28.34 -11.98 10.56
C GLN A 197 28.02 -12.95 9.41
N ALA A 198 28.82 -12.93 8.33
CA ALA A 198 28.50 -13.66 7.10
C ALA A 198 28.91 -15.15 7.14
N LEU A 199 30.06 -15.47 7.73
CA LEU A 199 30.58 -16.83 7.78
C LEU A 199 29.67 -17.82 8.53
N PRO A 200 29.09 -17.49 9.71
CA PRO A 200 28.20 -18.41 10.39
C PRO A 200 26.95 -18.74 9.56
N LEU A 201 26.38 -17.72 8.91
CA LEU A 201 25.22 -17.88 8.03
C LEU A 201 25.54 -18.73 6.80
N ALA A 202 26.74 -18.55 6.21
CA ALA A 202 27.20 -19.37 5.09
C ALA A 202 27.37 -20.84 5.50
N CYS A 203 27.96 -21.11 6.67
CA CYS A 203 28.11 -22.45 7.23
C CYS A 203 26.74 -23.12 7.50
N GLU A 204 25.80 -22.41 8.12
CA GLU A 204 24.46 -22.92 8.40
C GLU A 204 23.72 -23.26 7.09
N ARG A 205 23.79 -22.37 6.10
CA ARG A 205 23.19 -22.58 4.77
C ARG A 205 23.80 -23.81 4.09
N ALA A 206 25.13 -23.90 4.05
CA ALA A 206 25.83 -25.03 3.45
C ALA A 206 25.44 -26.36 4.12
N GLN A 207 25.32 -26.39 5.45
CA GLN A 207 24.86 -27.58 6.18
C GLN A 207 23.42 -27.93 5.85
N ARG A 208 22.52 -26.94 5.86
CA ARG A 208 21.09 -27.12 5.60
C ARG A 208 20.81 -27.68 4.21
N PHE A 209 21.51 -27.18 3.19
CA PHE A 209 21.29 -27.57 1.79
C PHE A 209 22.28 -28.63 1.29
N ARG A 210 23.24 -29.05 2.13
CA ARG A 210 24.33 -29.96 1.75
C ARG A 210 25.11 -29.47 0.53
N GLU A 211 25.30 -28.16 0.45
CA GLU A 211 26.09 -27.51 -0.59
C GLU A 211 27.54 -27.35 -0.10
N PRO A 212 28.55 -27.46 -1.00
CA PRO A 212 29.93 -27.24 -0.61
C PRO A 212 30.16 -25.76 -0.27
N LEU A 213 30.97 -25.50 0.75
CA LEU A 213 31.42 -24.16 1.12
C LEU A 213 32.94 -24.21 1.22
N SER A 214 33.62 -23.30 0.54
CA SER A 214 35.08 -23.17 0.63
C SER A 214 35.48 -21.79 1.12
N LEU A 215 36.67 -21.70 1.70
CA LEU A 215 37.26 -20.48 2.20
C LEU A 215 38.70 -20.38 1.69
N ILE A 216 39.07 -19.19 1.23
CA ILE A 216 40.44 -18.86 0.84
C ILE A 216 40.97 -17.80 1.81
N ALA A 217 41.97 -18.17 2.61
CA ALA A 217 42.79 -17.22 3.36
C ALA A 217 43.98 -16.78 2.49
N MET A 218 44.26 -15.49 2.45
CA MET A 218 45.26 -14.90 1.58
C MET A 218 46.08 -13.85 2.34
N ASP A 219 47.36 -13.76 2.05
CA ASP A 219 48.26 -12.78 2.65
C ASP A 219 49.21 -12.22 1.60
N VAL A 220 49.43 -10.91 1.62
CA VAL A 220 50.36 -10.24 0.70
C VAL A 220 51.80 -10.50 1.14
N ASP A 221 52.55 -11.17 0.26
CA ASP A 221 53.94 -11.51 0.54
C ASP A 221 54.80 -10.24 0.64
N ASP A 222 55.71 -10.21 1.63
CA ASP A 222 56.70 -9.13 1.82
C ASP A 222 56.11 -7.72 1.98
N PHE A 223 54.83 -7.61 2.38
CA PHE A 223 54.15 -6.33 2.55
C PHE A 223 54.86 -5.39 3.53
N LYS A 224 55.45 -5.93 4.61
CA LYS A 224 56.25 -5.16 5.55
C LYS A 224 57.47 -4.53 4.87
N ASP A 225 58.18 -5.27 4.03
CA ASP A 225 59.36 -4.76 3.32
C ASP A 225 58.98 -3.66 2.31
N ILE A 226 57.82 -3.79 1.67
CA ILE A 226 57.25 -2.75 0.79
C ILE A 226 57.00 -1.46 1.60
N ASN A 227 56.36 -1.58 2.77
CA ASN A 227 56.10 -0.44 3.64
C ASN A 227 57.38 0.19 4.19
N ASP A 228 58.34 -0.62 4.64
CA ASP A 228 59.59 -0.14 5.23
C ASP A 228 60.44 0.59 4.18
N ARG A 229 60.35 0.21 2.90
CA ARG A 229 61.13 0.81 1.81
C ARG A 229 60.47 2.01 1.14
N TYR A 230 59.16 1.99 0.92
CA TYR A 230 58.44 3.02 0.16
C TYR A 230 57.43 3.83 0.99
N GLY A 231 57.23 3.47 2.25
CA GLY A 231 56.30 4.12 3.17
C GLY A 231 54.87 3.59 3.06
N HIS A 232 54.08 3.88 4.10
CA HIS A 232 52.71 3.37 4.26
C HIS A 232 51.76 3.76 3.12
N ALA A 233 51.85 4.99 2.59
CA ALA A 233 50.98 5.43 1.49
C ALA A 233 51.17 4.57 0.22
N PHE A 234 52.37 4.03 0.02
CA PHE A 234 52.67 3.15 -1.10
C PHE A 234 52.15 1.74 -0.87
N GLY A 235 52.30 1.21 0.35
CA GLY A 235 51.66 -0.05 0.75
C GLY A 235 50.14 0.00 0.63
N ASP A 236 49.52 1.12 1.03
CA ASP A 236 48.09 1.32 0.88
C ASP A 236 47.64 1.24 -0.60
N ALA A 237 48.40 1.86 -1.51
CA ALA A 237 48.14 1.76 -2.94
C ALA A 237 48.33 0.32 -3.47
N ALA A 238 49.32 -0.41 -2.96
CA ALA A 238 49.54 -1.82 -3.31
C ALA A 238 48.34 -2.69 -2.87
N LEU A 239 47.82 -2.50 -1.66
CA LEU A 239 46.63 -3.22 -1.19
C LEU A 239 45.39 -2.94 -2.05
N VAL A 240 45.19 -1.68 -2.46
CA VAL A 240 44.09 -1.33 -3.38
C VAL A 240 44.24 -2.04 -4.73
N GLN A 241 45.45 -2.14 -5.27
CA GLN A 241 45.70 -2.86 -6.53
C GLN A 241 45.46 -4.37 -6.40
N VAL A 242 45.91 -4.97 -5.29
CA VAL A 242 45.65 -6.38 -4.96
C VAL A 242 44.14 -6.64 -4.96
N VAL A 243 43.39 -5.82 -4.22
CA VAL A 243 41.93 -5.98 -4.12
C VAL A 243 41.24 -5.82 -5.47
N GLN A 244 41.67 -4.88 -6.31
CA GLN A 244 41.16 -4.73 -7.67
C GLN A 244 41.44 -5.97 -8.54
N ALA A 245 42.60 -6.62 -8.37
CA ALA A 245 42.91 -7.86 -9.07
C ALA A 245 42.03 -9.02 -8.58
N VAL A 246 41.88 -9.19 -7.27
CA VAL A 246 41.04 -10.24 -6.68
C VAL A 246 39.57 -10.06 -7.07
N LYS A 247 39.04 -8.82 -7.02
CA LYS A 247 37.64 -8.52 -7.39
C LYS A 247 37.29 -8.85 -8.84
N ARG A 248 38.25 -8.90 -9.76
CA ARG A 248 38.01 -9.31 -11.15
C ARG A 248 37.68 -10.81 -11.26
N CYS A 249 38.02 -11.59 -10.23
CA CYS A 249 37.75 -13.03 -10.16
C CYS A 249 36.52 -13.37 -9.31
N GLU A 250 36.02 -12.42 -8.52
CA GLU A 250 34.87 -12.56 -7.62
C GLU A 250 33.58 -12.82 -8.41
N ARG A 251 32.81 -13.83 -8.02
CA ARG A 251 31.52 -14.19 -8.61
C ARG A 251 30.36 -13.66 -7.76
N ASP A 252 29.16 -13.66 -8.33
CA ASP A 252 27.96 -13.30 -7.58
C ASP A 252 27.73 -14.29 -6.42
N GLY A 253 27.67 -13.77 -5.19
CA GLY A 253 27.56 -14.56 -3.97
C GLY A 253 28.88 -14.83 -3.23
N ASP A 254 30.04 -14.60 -3.86
CA ASP A 254 31.33 -14.63 -3.17
C ASP A 254 31.45 -13.40 -2.26
N LEU A 255 32.26 -13.51 -1.20
CA LEU A 255 32.52 -12.39 -0.30
C LEU A 255 34.02 -12.24 -0.03
N LEU A 256 34.64 -11.24 -0.64
CA LEU A 256 35.99 -10.80 -0.29
C LEU A 256 35.98 -9.89 0.95
N VAL A 257 36.82 -10.22 1.92
CA VAL A 257 36.98 -9.54 3.20
C VAL A 257 38.44 -9.18 3.43
N ARG A 258 38.72 -7.97 3.93
CA ARG A 258 40.00 -7.66 4.56
C ARG A 258 39.92 -7.96 6.06
N TRP A 259 40.67 -8.97 6.51
CA TRP A 259 40.69 -9.39 7.91
C TRP A 259 41.47 -8.41 8.78
N GLY A 260 42.63 -7.96 8.30
CA GLY A 260 43.46 -6.94 8.95
C GLY A 260 44.82 -6.83 8.27
N GLY A 261 45.42 -5.63 8.26
CA GLY A 261 46.73 -5.43 7.64
C GLY A 261 46.74 -5.81 6.16
N ASP A 262 47.52 -6.83 5.83
CA ASP A 262 47.75 -7.48 4.54
C ASP A 262 46.98 -8.81 4.35
N GLU A 263 46.16 -9.20 5.32
CA GLU A 263 45.40 -10.45 5.31
C GLU A 263 43.98 -10.26 4.74
N PHE A 264 43.61 -11.16 3.84
CA PHE A 264 42.31 -11.21 3.18
C PHE A 264 41.69 -12.60 3.30
N ILE A 265 40.37 -12.64 3.38
CA ILE A 265 39.60 -13.88 3.42
C ILE A 265 38.51 -13.79 2.36
N MET A 266 38.33 -14.86 1.60
CA MET A 266 37.23 -14.98 0.63
C MET A 266 36.34 -16.16 1.01
N ILE A 267 35.05 -15.88 1.21
CA ILE A 267 34.02 -16.92 1.38
C ILE A 267 33.48 -17.29 -0.01
N LEU A 268 33.46 -18.59 -0.32
CA LEU A 268 33.00 -19.14 -1.60
C LEU A 268 31.84 -20.11 -1.37
N PRO A 269 30.59 -19.62 -1.29
CA PRO A 269 29.41 -20.48 -1.23
C PRO A 269 29.32 -21.36 -2.47
N ASN A 270 28.74 -22.54 -2.31
CA ASN A 270 28.45 -23.49 -3.40
C ASN A 270 29.67 -23.87 -4.23
N THR A 271 30.86 -23.82 -3.61
CA THR A 271 32.14 -24.02 -4.28
C THR A 271 32.91 -25.16 -3.62
N SER A 272 33.29 -26.15 -4.42
CA SER A 272 34.09 -27.29 -3.97
C SER A 272 35.56 -26.90 -3.75
N LEU A 273 36.33 -27.74 -3.06
CA LEU A 273 37.76 -27.52 -2.84
C LEU A 273 38.51 -27.33 -4.17
N ALA A 274 38.23 -28.19 -5.15
CA ALA A 274 38.89 -28.14 -6.46
C ALA A 274 38.62 -26.83 -7.20
N ASP A 275 37.38 -26.35 -7.15
CA ASP A 275 36.98 -25.08 -7.76
C ASP A 275 37.57 -23.87 -7.02
N ALA A 276 37.66 -23.94 -5.68
CA ALA A 276 38.28 -22.92 -4.86
C ALA A 276 39.79 -22.82 -5.13
N VAL A 277 40.49 -23.95 -5.28
CA VAL A 277 41.90 -23.99 -5.68
C VAL A 277 42.10 -23.40 -7.07
N LEU A 278 41.21 -23.70 -8.02
CA LEU A 278 41.26 -23.10 -9.35
C LEU A 278 41.04 -21.58 -9.31
N MET A 279 40.16 -21.10 -8.45
CA MET A 279 39.96 -19.66 -8.23
C MET A 279 41.20 -19.01 -7.60
N ALA A 280 41.79 -19.61 -6.57
CA ALA A 280 43.04 -19.14 -5.98
C ALA A 280 44.16 -19.04 -7.03
N GLU A 281 44.29 -20.02 -7.90
CA GLU A 281 45.28 -20.01 -9.00
C GLU A 281 44.99 -18.92 -10.03
N THR A 282 43.71 -18.65 -10.30
CA THR A 282 43.30 -17.56 -11.19
C THR A 282 43.67 -16.20 -10.59
N ILE A 283 43.42 -16.00 -9.30
CA ILE A 283 43.80 -14.80 -8.56
C ILE A 283 45.33 -14.64 -8.58
N ARG A 284 46.08 -15.69 -8.23
CA ARG A 284 47.54 -15.69 -8.19
C ARG A 284 48.17 -15.31 -9.53
N ARG A 285 47.65 -15.85 -10.64
CA ARG A 285 48.09 -15.46 -12.00
C ARG A 285 47.73 -14.02 -12.33
N GLY A 286 46.51 -13.60 -12.00
CA GLY A 286 46.07 -12.22 -12.21
C GLY A 286 46.91 -11.18 -11.47
N LEU A 287 47.47 -11.53 -10.30
CA LEU A 287 48.44 -10.71 -9.57
C LEU A 287 49.82 -10.69 -10.24
N SER A 288 50.25 -11.82 -10.81
CA SER A 288 51.52 -11.91 -11.54
C SER A 288 51.53 -11.06 -12.82
N ASP A 289 50.36 -10.80 -13.40
CA ASP A 289 50.20 -9.93 -14.57
C ASP A 289 50.15 -8.43 -14.22
N LEU A 290 50.10 -8.07 -12.94
CA LEU A 290 50.16 -6.67 -12.51
C LEU A 290 51.56 -6.09 -12.76
N LEU A 291 51.59 -4.79 -13.07
CA LEU A 291 52.85 -4.06 -13.13
C LEU A 291 53.56 -4.11 -11.77
N PRO A 292 54.89 -4.31 -11.75
CA PRO A 292 55.66 -4.23 -10.52
C PRO A 292 55.42 -2.89 -9.82
N VAL A 293 55.31 -2.94 -8.50
CA VAL A 293 55.09 -1.78 -7.66
C VAL A 293 56.45 -1.35 -7.12
N GLY A 294 57.11 -0.45 -7.88
CA GLY A 294 58.52 -0.12 -7.67
C GLY A 294 59.42 -1.25 -8.18
N ASP A 295 60.29 -1.77 -7.31
CA ASP A 295 61.16 -2.91 -7.61
C ASP A 295 60.54 -4.28 -7.23
N PHE A 296 59.32 -4.29 -6.68
CA PHE A 296 58.69 -5.49 -6.14
C PHE A 296 57.56 -5.98 -7.05
N GLN A 297 57.59 -7.26 -7.37
CA GLN A 297 56.42 -7.94 -7.94
C GLN A 297 55.52 -8.36 -6.77
N ILE A 298 54.29 -7.87 -6.75
CA ILE A 298 53.34 -8.24 -5.70
C ILE A 298 52.92 -9.70 -5.89
N THR A 299 53.11 -10.52 -4.86
CA THR A 299 52.61 -11.89 -4.79
C THR A 299 51.80 -12.10 -3.52
N MET A 300 51.04 -13.19 -3.48
CA MET A 300 50.26 -13.57 -2.31
C MET A 300 50.42 -15.05 -2.02
N SER A 301 50.41 -15.39 -0.74
CA SER A 301 50.29 -16.77 -0.27
C SER A 301 48.81 -17.11 -0.04
N PHE A 302 48.42 -18.34 -0.35
CA PHE A 302 47.01 -18.79 -0.29
C PHE A 302 46.86 -20.07 0.55
N GLY A 303 45.92 -20.06 1.47
CA GLY A 303 45.40 -21.22 2.18
C GLY A 303 43.95 -21.49 1.75
N VAL A 304 43.68 -22.65 1.17
CA VAL A 304 42.35 -22.99 0.62
C VAL A 304 41.77 -24.16 1.38
N VAL A 305 40.55 -24.04 1.90
CA VAL A 305 39.91 -25.15 2.62
C VAL A 305 38.45 -25.27 2.22
N GLN A 306 37.96 -26.51 2.19
CA GLN A 306 36.53 -26.80 2.10
C GLN A 306 35.99 -27.20 3.48
N ARG A 307 34.80 -26.69 3.80
CA ARG A 307 34.05 -27.05 4.99
C ARG A 307 33.69 -28.53 5.00
N LEU A 308 33.99 -29.20 6.10
CA LEU A 308 33.62 -30.58 6.35
C LEU A 308 32.21 -30.69 6.97
N GLU A 309 31.63 -31.89 6.93
CA GLU A 309 30.36 -32.14 7.62
C GLU A 309 30.52 -31.89 9.13
N ASP A 310 29.52 -31.21 9.72
CA ASP A 310 29.47 -30.81 11.13
C ASP A 310 30.66 -29.99 11.65
N GLU A 311 31.46 -29.41 10.75
CA GLU A 311 32.54 -28.50 11.11
C GLU A 311 32.01 -27.11 11.49
N THR A 312 32.51 -26.58 12.61
CA THR A 312 32.22 -25.22 13.06
C THR A 312 33.04 -24.19 12.28
N GLN A 313 32.57 -22.95 12.24
CA GLN A 313 33.30 -21.86 11.58
C GLN A 313 34.69 -21.61 12.16
N GLU A 314 34.88 -21.81 13.47
CA GLU A 314 36.16 -21.60 14.15
C GLU A 314 37.20 -22.61 13.65
N VAL A 315 36.82 -23.88 13.55
CA VAL A 315 37.70 -24.95 13.04
C VAL A 315 38.00 -24.74 11.55
N LEU A 316 37.02 -24.29 10.77
CA LEU A 316 37.22 -23.95 9.36
C LEU A 316 38.26 -22.83 9.18
N MET A 317 38.15 -21.77 9.98
CA MET A 317 39.10 -20.65 9.99
C MET A 317 40.49 -21.10 10.41
N ASP A 318 40.61 -21.88 11.48
CA ASP A 318 41.90 -22.41 11.95
C ASP A 318 42.60 -23.27 10.88
N ARG A 319 41.84 -24.07 10.14
CA ARG A 319 42.40 -24.86 9.02
C ARG A 319 42.87 -23.98 7.86
N ALA A 320 42.13 -22.92 7.54
CA ALA A 320 42.51 -21.96 6.51
C ALA A 320 43.81 -21.24 6.87
N ASP A 321 43.94 -20.79 8.13
CA ASP A 321 45.15 -20.15 8.64
C ASP A 321 46.34 -21.10 8.63
N GLN A 322 46.14 -22.37 9.03
CA GLN A 322 47.19 -23.40 8.93
C GLN A 322 47.61 -23.66 7.48
N ALA A 323 46.67 -23.69 6.54
CA ALA A 323 46.98 -23.84 5.12
C ALA A 323 47.76 -22.65 4.58
N LEU A 324 47.36 -21.43 4.94
CA LEU A 324 48.07 -20.20 4.59
C LEU A 324 49.49 -20.18 5.17
N TYR A 325 49.67 -20.60 6.43
CA TYR A 325 50.99 -20.74 7.05
C TYR A 325 51.87 -21.74 6.31
N ARG A 326 51.34 -22.89 5.87
CA ARG A 326 52.07 -23.86 5.04
C ARG A 326 52.53 -23.23 3.72
N SER A 327 51.68 -22.43 3.08
CA SER A 327 52.03 -21.70 1.86
C SER A 327 53.19 -20.73 2.07
N LYS A 328 53.16 -19.93 3.14
CA LYS A 328 54.27 -19.01 3.50
C LYS A 328 55.58 -19.77 3.74
N MET A 329 55.53 -20.93 4.38
CA MET A 329 56.72 -21.77 4.64
C MET A 329 57.25 -22.49 3.39
N ALA A 330 56.40 -22.76 2.40
CA ALA A 330 56.76 -23.44 1.16
C ALA A 330 57.51 -22.55 0.15
N GLY A 331 57.71 -21.27 0.47
CA GLY A 331 58.45 -20.33 -0.37
C GLY A 331 57.65 -19.16 -0.92
N LYS A 332 56.43 -18.91 -0.41
CA LYS A 332 55.52 -17.81 -0.81
C LYS A 332 55.03 -17.90 -2.26
N ASN A 333 54.00 -17.14 -2.63
CA ASN A 333 53.35 -17.25 -3.94
C ASN A 333 52.89 -18.68 -4.29
N VAL A 334 52.44 -19.45 -3.30
CA VAL A 334 51.97 -20.83 -3.45
C VAL A 334 50.54 -20.99 -2.92
N ILE A 335 49.84 -22.00 -3.39
CA ILE A 335 48.54 -22.41 -2.85
C ILE A 335 48.75 -23.68 -2.04
N CYS A 336 48.20 -23.72 -0.83
CA CYS A 336 48.14 -24.91 0.00
C CYS A 336 46.69 -25.18 0.41
N ASP A 337 46.26 -26.43 0.30
CA ASP A 337 44.95 -26.92 0.72
C ASP A 337 44.99 -27.86 1.94
#